data_AF-A0A937JA14-F1
#
_entry.id   AF-A0A937JA14-F1
#
_cell.length_a   1.000
_cell.length_b   1.000
_cell.length_c   1.000
_cell.angle_alpha   90.00
_cell.angle_beta   90.00
_cell.angle_gamma   90.00
#
_symmetry.space_group_name_H-M   'P 1'
#
loop_
_entity.id
_entity.type
_entity.pdbx_description
1 polymer ?
#
loop_
_entity_poly.entity_id
_entity_poly.type
_entity_poly.pdbx_seq_one_letter_code
_entity_poly.pdbx_strand_id
1 'polypeptide(L)'
;MKLIRLSLIGLIAITLAACATKPPEPVVDFSPDYQFGQTKTFGLYALSGEVSGNNPNNLTDFQRDRIDDALKSALQQKGFTFVTKT
;
A
#
# COMPACT_ATOMS: atom_id res chain seq x y z
N MET A 1 -27.13 41.69 -12.64
CA MET A 1 -27.42 40.26 -12.90
C MET A 1 -26.36 39.55 -13.74
N LYS A 2 -25.86 40.11 -14.87
CA LYS A 2 -24.83 39.46 -15.71
C LYS A 2 -23.49 39.21 -14.99
N LEU A 3 -23.02 40.17 -14.17
CA LEU A 3 -21.79 40.02 -13.38
C LEU A 3 -21.87 38.87 -12.36
N ILE A 4 -22.99 38.73 -11.64
CA ILE A 4 -23.19 37.66 -10.65
C ILE A 4 -23.18 36.28 -11.34
N ARG A 5 -23.77 36.16 -12.53
CA ARG A 5 -23.76 34.92 -13.32
C ARG A 5 -22.34 34.57 -13.80
N LEU A 6 -21.55 35.56 -14.23
CA LEU A 6 -20.16 35.37 -14.63
C LEU A 6 -19.29 34.90 -13.45
N SER A 7 -19.46 35.48 -12.26
CA SER A 7 -18.75 35.05 -11.06
C SER A 7 -19.09 33.63 -10.65
N LEU A 8 -20.37 33.22 -10.78
CA LEU A 8 -20.81 31.87 -10.45
C LEU A 8 -20.22 30.82 -11.41
N ILE A 9 -20.19 31.13 -12.71
CA ILE A 9 -19.57 30.26 -13.73
C ILE A 9 -18.07 30.12 -13.47
N GLY A 10 -17.39 31.22 -13.11
CA GLY A 10 -15.98 31.19 -12.73
C GLY A 10 -15.72 30.30 -11.51
N LEU A 11 -16.55 30.41 -10.48
CA LEU A 11 -16.43 29.59 -9.26
C LEU A 11 -16.59 28.10 -9.56
N ILE A 12 -17.56 27.72 -10.39
CA ILE A 12 -17.80 26.33 -10.81
C ILE A 12 -16.61 25.81 -11.62
N ALA A 13 -16.03 26.60 -12.51
CA ALA A 13 -14.87 26.18 -13.30
C ALA A 13 -13.64 25.89 -12.42
N ILE A 14 -13.42 26.68 -11.36
CA ILE A 14 -12.29 26.49 -10.44
C ILE A 14 -12.47 25.23 -9.57
N THR A 15 -13.70 24.92 -9.14
CA THR A 15 -13.95 23.72 -8.35
C THR A 15 -13.85 22.43 -9.17
N LEU A 16 -14.22 22.46 -10.46
CA LEU A 16 -14.01 21.33 -11.36
C LEU A 16 -12.53 21.06 -11.66
N ALA A 17 -11.71 22.11 -11.77
CA ALA A 17 -10.27 21.97 -11.99
C ALA A 17 -9.55 21.29 -10.82
N ALA A 18 -10.04 21.47 -9.58
CA ALA A 18 -9.50 20.80 -8.39
C ALA A 18 -9.74 19.28 -8.37
N CYS A 19 -10.74 18.78 -9.11
CA CYS A 19 -10.99 17.35 -9.24
C CYS A 19 -10.19 16.70 -10.39
N ALA A 20 -9.56 17.49 -11.26
CA ALA A 20 -8.75 17.01 -12.37
C ALA A 20 -7.27 16.83 -12.00
N THR A 21 -6.85 17.26 -10.80
CA THR A 21 -5.49 17.06 -10.32
C THR A 21 -5.32 15.59 -9.93
N LYS A 22 -4.57 14.86 -10.76
CA LYS A 22 -4.20 13.48 -10.44
C LYS A 22 -3.36 13.51 -9.15
N PRO A 23 -3.67 12.68 -8.14
CA PRO A 23 -2.79 12.54 -6.98
C PRO A 23 -1.38 12.17 -7.44
N PRO A 24 -0.32 12.56 -6.70
CA PRO A 24 1.02 12.10 -6.98
C PRO A 24 1.02 10.58 -7.13
N GLU A 25 1.49 10.09 -8.27
CA GLU A 25 1.55 8.64 -8.48
C GLU A 25 2.54 8.07 -7.46
N PRO A 26 2.12 7.07 -6.67
CA PRO A 26 3.06 6.40 -5.79
C PRO A 26 4.12 5.74 -6.66
N VAL A 27 5.39 5.98 -6.35
CA VAL A 27 6.50 5.23 -6.95
C VAL A 27 6.43 3.82 -6.35
N VAL A 28 5.88 2.88 -7.10
CA VAL A 28 5.81 1.47 -6.70
C VAL A 28 6.79 0.70 -7.55
N ASP A 29 7.86 0.19 -6.94
CA ASP A 29 8.78 -0.73 -7.61
C ASP A 29 8.17 -2.13 -7.60
N PHE A 30 7.67 -2.57 -8.75
CA PHE A 30 7.15 -3.92 -8.96
C PHE A 30 7.67 -4.46 -10.29
N SER A 31 7.81 -5.78 -10.37
CA SER A 31 8.19 -6.45 -11.63
C SER A 31 7.15 -6.12 -12.71
N PRO A 32 7.52 -5.47 -13.84
CA PRO A 32 6.56 -5.03 -14.86
C PRO A 32 5.72 -6.15 -15.45
N ASP A 33 6.25 -7.37 -15.46
CA ASP A 33 5.60 -8.57 -16.00
C ASP A 33 4.67 -9.27 -14.99
N TYR A 34 4.58 -8.75 -13.75
CA TYR A 34 3.78 -9.36 -12.70
C TYR A 34 2.28 -9.16 -12.96
N GLN A 35 1.57 -10.27 -13.20
CA GLN A 35 0.13 -10.26 -13.44
C GLN A 35 -0.66 -10.15 -12.14
N PHE A 36 -1.02 -8.93 -11.74
CA PHE A 36 -1.84 -8.68 -10.56
C PHE A 36 -3.29 -9.17 -10.65
N GLY A 37 -3.74 -9.70 -11.80
CA GLY A 37 -5.10 -10.22 -11.99
C GLY A 37 -5.32 -11.65 -11.54
N GLN A 38 -4.26 -12.40 -11.20
CA GLN A 38 -4.36 -13.81 -10.77
C GLN A 38 -4.52 -13.94 -9.25
N THR A 39 -4.93 -15.11 -8.77
CA THR A 39 -4.96 -15.43 -7.33
C THR A 39 -3.57 -15.22 -6.73
N LYS A 40 -3.48 -14.35 -5.73
CA LYS A 40 -2.20 -13.98 -5.11
C LYS A 40 -2.05 -14.73 -3.80
N THR A 41 -1.01 -15.56 -3.70
CA THR A 41 -0.64 -16.23 -2.45
C THR A 41 0.67 -15.67 -1.92
N PHE A 42 0.83 -15.64 -0.60
CA PHE A 42 2.09 -15.29 0.04
C PHE A 42 2.35 -16.18 1.26
N GLY A 43 3.62 -16.38 1.58
CA GLY A 43 4.06 -17.03 2.82
C GLY A 43 5.21 -16.22 3.43
N LEU A 44 5.29 -16.20 4.75
CA LEU A 44 6.42 -15.63 5.47
C LEU A 44 7.50 -16.70 5.58
N TYR A 45 8.76 -16.31 5.40
CA TYR A 45 9.88 -17.24 5.48
C TYR A 45 10.17 -17.55 6.94
N ALA A 46 10.37 -18.81 7.31
CA ALA A 46 10.47 -19.21 8.73
C ALA A 46 11.62 -18.53 9.50
N LEU A 47 12.69 -18.13 8.80
CA LEU A 47 13.83 -17.42 9.39
C LEU A 47 13.81 -15.92 9.04
N SER A 48 12.69 -15.38 8.51
CA SER A 48 12.57 -13.94 8.29
C SER A 48 12.55 -13.21 9.62
N GLY A 49 13.41 -12.20 9.78
CA GLY A 49 13.59 -11.48 11.05
C GLY A 49 14.72 -12.03 11.91
N GLU A 50 15.32 -13.15 11.54
CA GLU A 50 16.61 -13.57 12.07
C GLU A 50 17.75 -12.89 11.31
N VAL A 51 18.74 -12.43 12.07
CA VAL A 51 19.93 -11.76 11.56
C VAL A 51 21.15 -12.55 12.05
N SER A 52 21.94 -13.09 11.13
CA SER A 52 23.20 -13.73 11.47
C SER A 52 24.27 -12.65 11.70
N GLY A 53 24.87 -12.61 12.89
CA GLY A 53 25.95 -11.68 13.24
C GLY A 53 25.63 -10.80 14.47
N ASN A 54 26.57 -9.93 14.85
CA ASN A 54 26.39 -9.05 16.01
C ASN A 54 25.48 -7.87 15.63
N ASN A 55 24.16 -8.04 15.78
CA ASN A 55 23.18 -6.99 15.52
C ASN A 55 22.78 -6.31 16.85
N PRO A 56 23.00 -5.00 17.00
CA PRO A 56 22.59 -4.27 18.19
C PRO A 56 21.06 -4.16 18.35
N ASN A 57 20.28 -4.44 17.29
CA ASN A 57 18.83 -4.30 17.24
C ASN A 57 18.12 -5.64 17.02
N ASN A 58 18.41 -6.64 17.85
CA ASN A 58 17.68 -7.90 17.80
C ASN A 58 16.22 -7.70 18.24
N LEU A 59 15.30 -8.09 17.36
CA LEU A 59 13.88 -8.13 17.68
C LEU A 59 13.63 -9.29 18.64
N THR A 60 12.87 -9.03 19.69
CA THR A 60 12.35 -10.11 20.54
C THR A 60 11.35 -10.95 19.76
N ASP A 61 11.14 -12.19 20.21
CA ASP A 61 10.22 -13.12 19.57
C ASP A 61 8.81 -12.51 19.43
N PHE A 62 8.31 -11.88 20.50
CA PHE A 62 7.03 -11.17 20.48
C PHE A 62 6.97 -10.03 19.44
N GLN A 63 8.07 -9.31 19.24
CA GLN A 63 8.11 -8.25 18.23
C GLN A 63 8.05 -8.82 16.81
N ARG A 64 8.73 -9.96 16.57
CA ARG A 64 8.67 -10.66 15.28
C ARG A 64 7.26 -11.16 15.00
N ASP A 65 6.64 -11.85 15.96
CA ASP A 65 5.27 -12.35 15.83
C ASP A 65 4.27 -11.22 15.51
N ARG A 66 4.41 -10.09 16.21
CA ARG A 66 3.55 -8.92 15.97
C ARG A 66 3.74 -8.31 14.57
N ILE A 67 4.96 -8.33 14.05
CA ILE A 67 5.26 -7.86 12.69
C ILE A 67 4.63 -8.82 11.68
N ASP A 68 4.79 -10.13 11.89
CA ASP A 68 4.23 -11.17 11.02
C ASP A 68 2.70 -11.07 10.95
N ASP A 69 2.03 -10.89 12.10
CA ASP A 69 0.58 -10.70 12.17
C ASP A 69 0.11 -9.42 11.47
N ALA A 70 0.86 -8.33 11.63
CA ALA A 70 0.55 -7.05 10.99
C ALA A 70 0.70 -7.14 9.46
N LEU A 71 1.79 -7.76 8.98
CA LEU A 71 2.04 -7.98 7.56
C LEU A 71 0.97 -8.90 6.95
N LYS A 72 0.66 -10.00 7.64
CA LYS A 72 -0.37 -10.94 7.21
C LYS A 72 -1.72 -10.24 7.07
N SER A 73 -2.12 -9.48 8.09
CA SER A 73 -3.38 -8.73 8.08
C SER A 73 -3.43 -7.70 6.94
N ALA A 74 -2.36 -6.93 6.73
CA ALA A 74 -2.31 -5.90 5.71
C ALA A 74 -2.38 -6.48 4.29
N LEU A 75 -1.72 -7.62 4.04
CA LEU A 75 -1.74 -8.30 2.74
C LEU A 75 -3.09 -8.98 2.48
N GLN A 76 -3.69 -9.58 3.51
CA GLN A 76 -5.04 -10.16 3.39
C GLN A 76 -6.11 -9.11 3.08
N GLN A 77 -6.03 -7.91 3.69
CA GLN A 77 -6.91 -6.78 3.35
C GLN A 77 -6.75 -6.32 1.89
N LYS A 78 -5.60 -6.60 1.25
CA LYS A 78 -5.35 -6.32 -0.16
C LYS A 78 -5.73 -7.49 -1.09
N GLY A 79 -6.37 -8.53 -0.56
CA GLY A 79 -6.86 -9.68 -1.32
C GLY A 79 -5.83 -10.79 -1.56
N PHE A 80 -4.70 -10.78 -0.83
CA PHE A 80 -3.74 -11.87 -0.88
C PHE A 80 -4.15 -13.00 0.07
N THR A 81 -3.92 -14.25 -0.33
CA THR A 81 -4.18 -15.44 0.48
C THR A 81 -2.91 -15.89 1.16
N PHE A 82 -2.91 -15.96 2.49
CA PHE A 82 -1.79 -16.50 3.24
C PHE A 82 -1.72 -18.02 3.06
N VAL A 83 -0.54 -18.54 2.72
CA VAL A 83 -0.27 -19.98 2.63
C VAL A 83 0.90 -20.32 3.54
N THR A 84 0.70 -21.29 4.43
CA THR A 84 1.79 -21.88 5.21
C THR A 84 2.49 -22.87 4.30
N LYS A 85 3.72 -22.57 3.85
CA LYS A 85 4.56 -23.61 3.25
C LYS A 85 4.96 -24.59 4.35
N THR A 86 4.51 -25.84 4.23
CA THR A 86 5.13 -27.01 4.86
C THR A 86 6.57 -27.19 4.38
#